data_AF-A0A6S7B101-F1
#
_entry.id   AF-A0A6S7B101-F1
#
_cell.length_a   1.000
_cell.length_b   1.000
_cell.length_c   1.000
_cell.angle_alpha   90.00
_cell.angle_beta   90.00
_cell.angle_gamma   90.00
#
_symmetry.space_group_name_H-M   'P 1'
#
loop_
_entity.id
_entity.type
_entity.pdbx_description
1 polymer ?
#
loop_
_entity_poly.entity_id
_entity_poly.type
_entity_poly.pdbx_seq_one_letter_code
_entity_poly.pdbx_strand_id
1 'polypeptide(L)' 'MKPAKPTHGGAREGAGRKTSDGAKGVVPVNITLTPEEREKLKALGGSAWVRAQLRGA' A
#
# COMPACT_ATOMS: atom_id res chain seq x y z
N MET A 1 -6.28 -28.23 26.21
CA MET A 1 -6.15 -27.70 24.84
C MET A 1 -5.60 -26.27 24.94
N LYS A 2 -4.43 -25.96 24.38
CA LYS A 2 -3.84 -24.60 24.43
C LYS A 2 -4.51 -23.71 23.37
N PRO A 3 -4.91 -22.46 23.68
CA PRO A 3 -5.49 -21.57 22.68
C PRO A 3 -4.43 -21.17 21.65
N ALA A 4 -4.80 -21.22 20.37
CA ALA A 4 -3.94 -20.82 19.26
C ALA A 4 -3.65 -19.31 19.32
N LYS A 5 -2.39 -18.92 19.12
CA LYS A 5 -1.98 -17.51 19.07
C LYS A 5 -2.51 -16.86 17.78
N PRO A 6 -3.07 -15.65 17.81
CA PRO A 6 -3.47 -14.94 16.60
C PRO A 6 -2.23 -14.61 15.75
N THR A 7 -2.08 -15.31 14.63
CA THR A 7 -1.03 -15.03 13.64
C THR A 7 -1.53 -13.95 12.69
N HIS A 8 -0.78 -12.86 12.56
CA HIS A 8 -1.09 -11.79 11.63
C HIS A 8 -0.55 -12.20 10.25
N GLY A 9 -1.43 -12.55 9.30
CA GLY A 9 -1.02 -12.89 7.92
C GLY A 9 -1.68 -14.12 7.30
N GLY A 10 -3.00 -14.26 7.43
CA GLY A 10 -3.78 -15.28 6.72
C GLY A 10 -4.21 -14.86 5.31
N ALA A 11 -4.65 -15.82 4.51
CA ALA A 11 -5.37 -15.53 3.27
C ALA A 11 -6.60 -14.67 3.60
N ARG A 12 -6.63 -13.46 3.06
CA ARG A 12 -7.73 -12.50 3.17
C ARG A 12 -8.12 -12.05 1.77
N GLU A 13 -9.35 -11.57 1.60
CA GLU A 13 -9.77 -11.00 0.33
C GLU A 13 -8.81 -9.87 -0.10
N GLY A 14 -8.30 -9.94 -1.33
CA GLY A 14 -7.29 -9.02 -1.85
C GLY A 14 -5.84 -9.32 -1.44
N ALA A 15 -5.57 -10.36 -0.64
CA ALA A 15 -4.20 -10.83 -0.38
C ALA A 15 -3.55 -11.36 -1.67
N GLY A 16 -2.29 -10.97 -1.92
CA GLY A 16 -1.57 -11.36 -3.14
C GLY A 16 -2.05 -10.64 -4.42
N ARG A 17 -3.02 -9.73 -4.33
CA ARG A 17 -3.42 -8.92 -5.48
C ARG A 17 -2.25 -8.04 -5.91
N LYS A 18 -1.85 -8.17 -7.17
CA LYS A 18 -0.84 -7.30 -7.77
C LYS A 18 -1.31 -5.86 -7.65
N THR A 19 -0.37 -4.97 -7.36
CA THR A 19 -0.61 -3.53 -7.44
C THR A 19 -1.05 -3.17 -8.86
N SER A 20 -1.92 -2.16 -8.98
CA SER A 20 -2.49 -1.75 -10.27
C SER A 20 -1.44 -1.32 -11.29
N ASP A 21 -0.26 -0.88 -10.83
CA ASP A 21 0.89 -0.50 -11.65
C ASP A 21 1.94 -1.62 -11.79
N GLY A 22 1.64 -2.83 -11.33
CA GLY A 22 2.52 -4.00 -11.45
C GLY A 22 3.80 -3.91 -10.62
N ALA A 23 3.90 -2.98 -9.68
CA ALA A 23 5.07 -2.81 -8.83
C ALA A 23 5.35 -4.08 -7.99
N LYS A 24 6.57 -4.62 -8.10
CA LYS A 24 7.08 -5.77 -7.33
C LYS A 24 8.17 -5.31 -6.36
N GLY A 25 8.37 -6.07 -5.27
CA GLY A 25 9.42 -5.78 -4.29
C GLY A 25 9.25 -4.45 -3.56
N VAL A 26 8.03 -3.94 -3.46
CA VAL A 26 7.76 -2.66 -2.79
C VAL A 26 7.83 -2.83 -1.28
N VAL A 27 8.50 -1.89 -0.62
CA VAL A 27 8.51 -1.78 0.85
C VAL A 27 7.37 -0.85 1.26
N PRO A 28 6.45 -1.26 2.16
CA PRO A 28 5.43 -0.37 2.67
C PRO A 28 6.07 0.73 3.51
N VAL A 29 5.70 1.97 3.24
CA VAL A 29 6.10 3.14 4.02
C VAL A 29 4.85 3.84 4.54
N ASN A 30 4.89 4.28 5.79
CA ASN A 30 3.84 5.11 6.36
C ASN A 30 4.24 6.58 6.20
N ILE A 31 3.32 7.39 5.70
CA ILE A 31 3.45 8.85 5.61
C ILE A 31 2.25 9.49 6.27
N THR A 32 2.50 10.54 7.06
CA THR A 32 1.44 11.34 7.67
C THR A 32 1.12 12.50 6.74
N LEU A 33 -0.13 12.59 6.30
CA LEU A 33 -0.64 13.65 5.43
C LEU A 33 -1.86 14.29 6.08
N THR A 34 -2.13 15.55 5.75
CA THR A 34 -3.43 16.16 6.05
C THR A 34 -4.55 15.45 5.27
N PRO A 35 -5.82 15.57 5.71
CA PRO A 35 -6.95 14.97 4.99
C PRO A 35 -7.06 15.43 3.53
N GLU A 36 -6.79 16.71 3.27
CA GLU A 36 -6.84 17.30 1.93
C GLU A 36 -5.72 16.75 1.02
N GLU A 37 -4.50 16.63 1.54
CA GLU A 37 -3.38 16.03 0.82
C GLU A 37 -3.63 14.55 0.53
N ARG A 38 -4.26 13.83 1.47
CA ARG A 38 -4.64 12.43 1.27
C ARG A 38 -5.65 12.28 0.12
N GLU A 39 -6.67 13.13 0.06
CA GLU A 39 -7.64 13.11 -1.04
C GLU A 39 -6.99 13.51 -2.37
N LYS A 40 -6.09 14.49 -2.37
CA LYS A 40 -5.30 14.86 -3.55
C LYS A 40 -4.42 13.70 -4.03
N LEU A 41 -3.70 13.03 -3.12
CA LEU A 41 -2.88 11.87 -3.44
C LEU A 41 -3.72 10.73 -4.02
N LYS A 42 -4.91 10.49 -3.46
CA LYS A 42 -5.86 9.49 -3.98
C LYS A 42 -6.32 9.83 -5.39
N ALA A 43 -6.67 11.10 -5.65
CA ALA A 43 -7.07 11.58 -6.97
C ALA A 43 -5.94 11.46 -8.01
N LEU A 44 -4.69 11.64 -7.60
CA LEU A 44 -3.51 11.51 -8.46
C LEU A 44 -3.14 10.06 -8.79
N GLY A 45 -3.78 9.06 -8.19
CA GLY A 45 -3.48 7.63 -8.41
C GLY A 45 -2.65 6.97 -7.30
N GLY A 46 -2.50 7.64 -6.17
CA GLY A 46 -1.90 7.09 -4.95
C GLY A 46 -0.45 6.69 -5.12
N SER A 47 -0.12 5.48 -4.66
CA SER A 47 1.26 4.97 -4.66
C SER A 47 1.88 4.85 -6.05
N ALA A 48 1.08 4.68 -7.11
CA ALA A 48 1.59 4.64 -8.48
C ALA A 48 2.14 6.00 -8.90
N TRP A 49 1.44 7.09 -8.56
CA TRP A 49 1.89 8.45 -8.82
C TRP A 49 3.16 8.80 -8.04
N VAL A 50 3.21 8.47 -6.75
CA VAL A 50 4.42 8.68 -5.93
C VAL A 50 5.62 7.96 -6.53
N ARG A 51 5.45 6.71 -6.99
CA ARG A 51 6.52 5.96 -7.66
C ARG A 51 6.96 6.60 -8.97
N ALA A 52 6.03 7.16 -9.75
CA ALA A 52 6.37 7.86 -10.99
C ALA A 52 7.23 9.09 -10.71
N GLN A 53 6.88 9.88 -9.68
CA GLN A 53 7.67 11.06 -9.28
C GLN A 53 9.09 10.68 -8.82
N LEU A 54 9.23 9.61 -8.03
CA LEU A 54 10.54 9.16 -7.52
C LEU A 54 11.45 8.52 -8.56
N ARG A 55 10.90 8.04 -9.69
CA ARG A 55 11.69 7.42 -10.78
C ARG A 55 11.98 8.40 -11.92
N GLY A 56 11.26 9.52 -11.96
CA GLY A 56 11.41 10.59 -12.95
C GLY A 56 12.24 11.79 -12.48
N ALA A 57 12.72 11.77 -11.23
CA ALA A 57 13.74 12.66 -10.68
C ALA A 57 15.07 11.90 -10.56
#